data_AF-A0A0D2M7W6-F1
#
_entry.id   AF-A0A0D2M7W6-F1
#
_cell.length_a   1.000
_cell.length_b   1.000
_cell.length_c   1.000
_cell.angle_alpha   90.00
_cell.angle_beta   90.00
_cell.angle_gamma   90.00
#
_symmetry.space_group_name_H-M   'P 1'
#
loop_
_entity.id
_entity.type
_entity.pdbx_description
1 polymer ?
#
loop_
_entity_poly.entity_id
_entity_poly.type
_entity_poly.pdbx_seq_one_letter_code
_entity_poly.pdbx_strand_id
1 'polypeptide(L)'
;MLHHSTRSSQDSNAKRPLTRTSRIRTARPRGCYGKNKTEEQRIDFLKSFKYAKSVSEQAVDCGACGQHIQLDKRNGYKYYAENWTKHLNTKKCIRKQQLFESAETQNAAMILIGMGSKPMLTSIG
;
A
#
# COMPACT_ATOMS: atom_id res chain seq x y z
N MET A 1 29.79 65.57 29.00
CA MET A 1 28.52 65.25 28.33
C MET A 1 28.80 64.21 27.25
N LEU A 2 28.51 62.94 27.56
CA LEU A 2 27.55 62.07 26.82
C LEU A 2 28.05 61.65 25.42
N HIS A 3 28.73 60.50 25.28
CA HIS A 3 28.23 59.13 25.04
C HIS A 3 27.85 58.84 23.58
N HIS A 4 28.67 58.09 22.82
CA HIS A 4 28.15 57.10 21.84
C HIS A 4 29.15 55.94 21.66
N SER A 5 28.71 54.74 22.06
CA SER A 5 29.36 53.44 21.87
C SER A 5 29.00 52.83 20.52
N THR A 6 29.95 52.24 19.80
CA THR A 6 29.69 51.04 18.98
C THR A 6 30.94 50.16 18.82
N ARG A 7 31.00 49.14 19.68
CA ARG A 7 31.17 47.72 19.37
C ARG A 7 32.46 47.24 18.67
N SER A 8 33.35 46.68 19.49
CA SER A 8 34.34 45.65 19.13
C SER A 8 33.74 44.55 18.26
N SER A 9 34.39 44.26 17.13
CA SER A 9 34.20 43.01 16.40
C SER A 9 35.50 42.22 16.49
N GLN A 10 35.63 41.44 17.55
CA GLN A 10 36.66 40.41 17.68
C GLN A 10 36.25 39.24 16.79
N ASP A 11 36.72 39.23 15.54
CA ASP A 11 36.55 38.07 14.67
C ASP A 11 37.50 36.97 15.15
N SER A 12 36.91 35.97 15.80
CA SER A 12 37.61 34.84 16.36
C SER A 12 38.09 33.95 15.20
N ASN A 13 39.38 34.07 14.87
CA ASN A 13 40.14 33.11 14.08
C ASN A 13 40.31 31.80 14.88
N ALA A 14 39.18 31.15 15.18
CA ALA A 14 39.15 29.79 15.68
C ALA A 14 39.25 28.87 14.47
N LYS A 15 40.46 28.35 14.26
CA LYS A 15 40.75 27.17 13.44
C LYS A 15 39.73 26.09 13.77
N ARG A 16 38.64 25.97 13.00
CA ARG A 16 37.74 24.82 13.11
C ARG A 16 38.54 23.61 12.65
N PRO A 17 38.78 22.60 13.50
CA PRO A 17 39.33 21.35 13.05
C PRO A 17 38.36 20.78 12.01
N LEU A 18 38.90 20.35 10.87
CA LEU A 18 38.17 19.63 9.84
C LEU A 18 37.76 18.25 10.37
N THR A 19 36.87 18.19 11.35
CA THR A 19 35.96 17.06 11.49
C THR A 19 34.76 17.30 10.57
N ARG A 20 35.09 17.53 9.30
CA ARG A 20 34.15 17.32 8.20
C ARG A 20 34.08 15.81 8.02
N THR A 21 33.49 15.13 9.01
CA THR A 21 32.84 13.85 8.81
C THR A 21 31.78 14.14 7.76
N SER A 22 32.22 14.07 6.51
CA SER A 22 31.39 13.97 5.35
C SER A 22 30.47 12.82 5.70
N ARG A 23 29.22 13.14 6.05
CA ARG A 23 28.15 12.18 5.93
C ARG A 23 28.32 11.68 4.51
N ILE A 24 28.91 10.48 4.41
CA ILE A 24 28.89 9.67 3.22
C ILE A 24 27.39 9.60 2.96
N ARG A 25 26.90 10.50 2.11
CA ARG A 25 25.66 10.28 1.38
C ARG A 25 26.04 9.03 0.64
N THR A 26 25.69 7.88 1.22
CA THR A 26 25.70 6.62 0.51
C THR A 26 25.08 6.98 -0.82
N ALA A 27 25.90 6.91 -1.86
CA ALA A 27 25.41 7.08 -3.21
C ALA A 27 24.41 5.94 -3.35
N ARG A 28 23.14 6.22 -3.01
CA ARG A 28 22.04 5.30 -3.27
C ARG A 28 22.24 4.91 -4.72
N PRO A 29 22.49 3.63 -5.03
CA PRO A 29 22.78 3.22 -6.38
C PRO A 29 21.68 3.78 -7.28
N ARG A 30 22.02 4.80 -8.07
CA ARG A 30 21.15 5.37 -9.09
C ARG A 30 21.10 4.34 -10.19
N GLY A 31 20.27 3.31 -10.01
CA GLY A 31 20.29 2.16 -10.90
C GLY A 31 19.44 0.95 -10.50
N CYS A 32 18.79 0.92 -9.34
CA CYS A 32 17.74 -0.07 -9.07
C CYS A 32 16.35 0.53 -9.31
N TYR A 33 16.15 1.14 -10.49
CA TYR A 33 14.79 1.30 -11.02
C TYR A 33 14.26 -0.11 -11.22
N GLY A 34 13.45 -0.53 -10.26
CA GLY A 34 12.92 -1.88 -10.16
C GLY A 34 12.38 -2.32 -11.51
N LYS A 35 12.75 -3.54 -11.89
CA LYS A 35 12.25 -4.25 -13.07
C LYS A 35 10.79 -3.86 -13.28
N ASN A 36 10.49 -3.22 -14.40
CA ASN A 36 9.12 -2.95 -14.79
C ASN A 36 8.38 -4.28 -14.73
N LYS A 37 7.51 -4.47 -13.72
CA LYS A 37 6.72 -5.70 -13.59
C LYS A 37 5.95 -5.86 -14.89
N THR A 38 6.00 -7.05 -15.49
CA THR A 38 5.19 -7.34 -16.69
C THR A 38 3.71 -7.27 -16.34
N GLU A 39 2.85 -7.26 -17.36
CA GLU A 39 1.40 -7.21 -17.12
C GLU A 39 0.92 -8.44 -16.35
N GLU A 40 1.42 -9.62 -16.71
CA GLU A 40 1.09 -10.91 -16.07
C GLU A 40 1.45 -10.88 -14.59
N GLN A 41 2.66 -10.39 -14.26
CA GLN A 41 3.11 -10.26 -12.87
C GLN A 41 2.22 -9.32 -12.05
N ARG A 42 1.60 -8.32 -12.68
CA ARG A 42 0.66 -7.41 -12.00
C ARG A 42 -0.70 -8.06 -11.80
N ILE A 43 -1.18 -8.80 -12.79
CA ILE A 43 -2.42 -9.58 -12.69
C ILE A 43 -2.30 -10.62 -11.57
N ASP A 44 -1.21 -11.38 -11.57
CA ASP A 44 -0.93 -12.42 -10.56
C ASP A 44 -0.84 -11.80 -9.16
N PHE A 45 -0.20 -10.63 -9.05
CA PHE A 45 -0.17 -9.88 -7.80
C PHE A 45 -1.57 -9.50 -7.32
N LEU A 46 -2.45 -9.00 -8.20
CA LEU A 46 -3.83 -8.67 -7.81
C LEU A 46 -4.65 -9.92 -7.43
N LYS A 47 -4.50 -11.01 -8.18
CA LYS A 47 -5.18 -12.30 -7.90
C LYS A 47 -4.69 -12.98 -6.62
N SER A 48 -3.47 -12.68 -6.18
CA SER A 48 -2.92 -13.25 -4.94
C SER A 48 -3.62 -12.75 -3.67
N PHE A 49 -4.36 -11.63 -3.75
CA PHE A 49 -5.11 -11.11 -2.61
C PHE A 49 -6.39 -11.91 -2.40
N LYS A 50 -6.53 -12.50 -1.21
CA LYS A 50 -7.74 -13.22 -0.75
C LYS A 50 -9.05 -12.42 -0.97
N TYR A 51 -8.98 -11.10 -0.84
CA TYR A 51 -10.15 -10.22 -0.94
C TYR A 51 -10.42 -9.69 -2.35
N ALA A 52 -9.64 -10.08 -3.36
CA ALA A 52 -9.90 -9.69 -4.75
C ALA A 52 -10.98 -10.63 -5.33
N LYS A 53 -12.22 -10.13 -5.43
CA LYS A 53 -13.35 -10.93 -5.93
C LYS A 53 -13.34 -11.05 -7.46
N SER A 54 -13.10 -9.93 -8.14
CA SER A 54 -12.99 -9.85 -9.59
C SER A 54 -11.90 -8.84 -9.95
N VAL A 55 -11.02 -9.22 -10.86
CA VAL A 55 -9.92 -8.37 -11.34
C VAL A 55 -10.18 -8.05 -12.82
N SER A 56 -10.34 -6.78 -13.12
CA SER A 56 -10.41 -6.24 -14.48
C SER A 56 -9.17 -5.39 -14.78
N GLU A 57 -8.95 -5.04 -16.05
CA GLU A 57 -7.78 -4.27 -16.49
C GLU A 57 -7.56 -2.95 -15.73
N GLN A 58 -8.67 -2.30 -15.35
CA GLN A 58 -8.66 -0.96 -14.74
C GLN A 58 -9.33 -0.92 -13.36
N ALA A 59 -9.81 -2.04 -12.84
CA ALA A 59 -10.52 -2.05 -11.57
C ALA A 59 -10.49 -3.42 -10.90
N VAL A 60 -10.65 -3.42 -9.57
CA VAL A 60 -10.75 -4.63 -8.75
C VAL A 60 -11.91 -4.49 -7.78
N ASP A 61 -12.74 -5.52 -7.70
CA ASP A 61 -13.82 -5.59 -6.71
C ASP A 61 -13.31 -6.19 -5.41
N CYS A 62 -13.49 -5.46 -4.31
CA CYS A 62 -13.14 -5.94 -2.99
C CYS A 62 -14.24 -6.85 -2.44
N GLY A 63 -13.96 -8.13 -2.24
CA GLY A 63 -14.86 -9.08 -1.58
C GLY A 63 -15.13 -8.76 -0.12
N ALA A 64 -14.18 -8.14 0.59
CA ALA A 64 -14.34 -7.80 2.01
C ALA A 64 -15.36 -6.66 2.23
N CYS A 65 -15.28 -5.58 1.44
CA CYS A 65 -16.15 -4.41 1.62
C CYS A 65 -17.18 -4.18 0.51
N GLY A 66 -17.13 -4.96 -0.58
CA GLY A 66 -18.04 -4.85 -1.73
C GLY A 66 -17.80 -3.63 -2.62
N GLN A 67 -16.67 -2.92 -2.47
CA GLN A 67 -16.39 -1.71 -3.24
C GLN A 67 -15.66 -2.03 -4.55
N HIS A 68 -16.01 -1.28 -5.60
CA HIS A 68 -15.32 -1.31 -6.89
C HIS A 68 -14.16 -0.31 -6.87
N ILE A 69 -12.91 -0.81 -6.92
CA ILE A 69 -11.71 0.01 -6.76
C ILE A 69 -11.05 0.23 -8.12
N GLN A 70 -11.01 1.48 -8.57
CA GLN A 70 -10.28 1.84 -9.78
C GLN A 70 -8.76 1.75 -9.57
N LEU A 71 -8.11 0.98 -10.43
CA LEU A 71 -6.66 0.88 -10.49
C LEU A 71 -6.05 2.15 -11.07
N ASP A 72 -4.78 2.38 -10.76
CA ASP A 72 -4.06 3.53 -11.32
C ASP A 72 -3.84 3.30 -12.82
N LYS A 73 -4.10 4.36 -13.61
CA LYS A 73 -3.97 4.40 -15.06
C LYS A 73 -2.75 5.20 -15.52
N ARG A 74 -1.86 5.55 -14.59
CA ARG A 74 -0.66 6.35 -14.88
C ARG A 74 0.07 5.78 -16.10
N ASN A 75 0.32 6.65 -17.08
CA ASN A 75 1.01 6.34 -18.33
C ASN A 75 0.32 5.26 -19.21
N GLY A 76 -0.99 5.04 -19.06
CA GLY A 76 -1.76 4.12 -19.89
C GLY A 76 -1.55 2.63 -19.59
N TYR A 77 -0.83 2.30 -18.52
CA TYR A 77 -0.61 0.92 -18.13
C TYR A 77 -1.82 0.31 -17.41
N LYS A 78 -2.03 -0.99 -17.61
CA LYS A 78 -3.08 -1.79 -16.96
C LYS A 78 -2.56 -2.46 -15.68
N TYR A 79 -3.49 -2.87 -14.82
CA TYR A 79 -3.26 -3.68 -13.61
C TYR A 79 -2.36 -3.05 -12.54
N TYR A 80 -2.27 -1.72 -12.45
CA TYR A 80 -1.43 -1.08 -11.45
C TYR A 80 -2.06 -1.10 -10.05
N ALA A 81 -1.49 -1.90 -9.15
CA ALA A 81 -2.09 -2.25 -7.86
C ALA A 81 -1.97 -1.18 -6.76
N GLU A 82 -1.48 0.04 -7.04
CA GLU A 82 -1.23 1.06 -6.01
C GLU A 82 -2.51 1.47 -5.28
N ASN A 83 -3.56 1.83 -6.03
CA ASN A 83 -4.86 2.21 -5.45
C ASN A 83 -5.53 1.06 -4.70
N TRP A 84 -5.41 -0.16 -5.22
CA TRP A 84 -5.87 -1.37 -4.56
C TRP A 84 -5.17 -1.59 -3.21
N THR A 85 -3.84 -1.45 -3.18
CA THR A 85 -3.03 -1.60 -1.97
C THR A 85 -3.38 -0.53 -0.94
N LYS A 86 -3.59 0.72 -1.37
CA LYS A 86 -4.05 1.80 -0.49
C LYS A 86 -5.43 1.49 0.09
N HIS A 87 -6.35 0.98 -0.74
CA HIS A 87 -7.69 0.59 -0.31
C HIS A 87 -7.66 -0.45 0.82
N LEU A 88 -6.88 -1.53 0.65
CA LEU A 88 -6.75 -2.59 1.65
C LEU A 88 -6.23 -2.07 3.00
N ASN A 89 -5.38 -1.04 3.00
CA ASN A 89 -4.84 -0.42 4.22
C ASN A 89 -5.78 0.62 4.85
N THR A 90 -6.94 0.91 4.27
CA THR A 90 -7.89 1.85 4.88
C THR A 90 -8.57 1.23 6.10
N LYS A 91 -8.76 2.01 7.17
CA LYS A 91 -9.46 1.56 8.39
C LYS A 91 -10.84 0.94 8.11
N LYS A 92 -11.57 1.49 7.13
CA LYS A 92 -12.88 0.99 6.70
C LYS A 92 -12.77 -0.41 6.09
N CYS A 93 -11.80 -0.63 5.20
CA CYS A 93 -11.60 -1.94 4.60
C CYS A 93 -11.06 -2.94 5.61
N ILE A 94 -10.11 -2.57 6.46
CA ILE A 94 -9.53 -3.46 7.48
C ILE A 94 -10.63 -4.03 8.40
N ARG A 95 -11.52 -3.17 8.91
CA ARG A 95 -12.65 -3.64 9.75
C ARG A 95 -13.55 -4.62 9.01
N LYS A 96 -13.76 -4.42 7.72
CA LYS A 96 -14.56 -5.32 6.88
C LYS A 96 -13.82 -6.63 6.56
N GLN A 97 -12.49 -6.59 6.39
CA GLN A 97 -11.66 -7.79 6.23
C GLN A 97 -11.76 -8.71 7.45
N GLN A 98 -11.68 -8.15 8.67
CA GLN A 98 -11.84 -8.92 9.91
C GLN A 98 -13.20 -9.63 10.00
N LEU A 99 -14.27 -8.94 9.59
CA LEU A 99 -15.61 -9.54 9.54
C LEU A 99 -15.71 -10.63 8.46
N PHE A 100 -15.09 -10.41 7.31
CA PHE A 100 -15.03 -11.39 6.22
C PHE A 100 -14.31 -12.67 6.66
N GLU A 101 -13.14 -12.54 7.31
CA GLU A 101 -12.39 -13.68 7.86
C GLU A 101 -13.18 -14.43 8.94
N SER A 102 -13.89 -13.70 9.81
CA SER A 102 -14.73 -14.31 10.85
C SER A 102 -15.90 -15.10 10.24
N ALA A 103 -16.54 -14.56 9.20
CA ALA A 103 -17.62 -15.23 8.48
C ALA A 103 -17.13 -16.47 7.71
N GLU A 104 -15.96 -16.40 7.07
CA GLU A 104 -15.36 -17.57 6.43
C GLU A 104 -15.02 -18.66 7.44
N THR A 105 -14.50 -18.29 8.61
CA THR A 105 -14.19 -19.25 9.68
C THR A 105 -15.45 -19.93 10.20
N GLN A 106 -16.55 -19.19 10.36
CA GLN A 106 -17.85 -19.75 10.73
C GLN A 106 -18.41 -20.68 9.64
N ASN A 107 -18.31 -20.30 8.36
CA ASN A 107 -18.73 -21.14 7.25
C ASN A 107 -17.89 -22.43 7.18
N ALA A 108 -16.57 -22.33 7.33
CA ALA A 108 -15.68 -23.50 7.36
C ALA A 108 -15.97 -24.42 8.55
N ALA A 109 -16.23 -23.84 9.73
CA ALA A 109 -16.64 -24.60 10.91
C ALA A 109 -17.98 -25.32 10.70
N MET A 110 -18.97 -24.67 10.07
CA MET A 110 -20.25 -25.32 9.74
C MET A 110 -20.12 -26.46 8.72
N ILE A 111 -19.20 -26.37 7.76
CA ILE A 111 -18.90 -27.46 6.82
C ILE A 111 -18.28 -28.67 7.54
N LEU A 112 -17.36 -28.43 8.50
CA LEU A 112 -16.67 -29.51 9.23
C LEU A 112 -17.55 -30.24 10.26
N ILE A 113 -18.60 -29.58 10.78
CA ILE A 113 -19.54 -30.19 11.75
C ILE A 113 -20.61 -31.06 11.06
N GLY A 114 -20.57 -31.21 9.74
CA GLY A 114 -21.39 -32.22 9.04
C GLY A 114 -22.88 -31.89 8.94
N MET A 115 -23.25 -30.60 8.95
CA MET A 115 -24.61 -30.17 8.60
C MET A 115 -24.66 -29.83 7.11
N GLY A 116 -24.84 -30.86 6.27
CA GLY A 116 -24.96 -30.71 4.82
C GLY A 116 -26.11 -29.79 4.42
N SER A 117 -25.80 -28.53 4.14
CA SER A 117 -26.75 -27.61 3.51
C SER A 117 -26.83 -27.95 2.02
N LYS A 118 -27.87 -28.68 1.64
CA LYS A 118 -28.27 -28.87 0.24
C LYS A 118 -28.29 -27.50 -0.45
N PRO A 119 -27.66 -27.31 -1.62
CA PRO A 119 -27.85 -26.10 -2.38
C PRO A 119 -29.34 -26.00 -2.72
N MET A 120 -30.00 -24.94 -2.24
CA MET A 120 -31.34 -24.61 -2.67
C MET A 120 -31.23 -24.22 -4.15
N LEU A 121 -31.43 -25.18 -5.06
CA LEU A 121 -31.62 -24.88 -6.48
C LEU A 121 -32.84 -23.96 -6.56
N THR A 122 -32.60 -22.70 -6.87
CA THR A 122 -33.65 -21.78 -7.35
C THR A 122 -34.21 -22.37 -8.63
N SER A 123 -35.35 -23.04 -8.50
CA SER A 123 -36.26 -23.39 -9.57
C SER A 123 -36.79 -22.07 -10.15
N ILE A 124 -36.31 -21.70 -11.34
CA ILE A 124 -36.93 -20.69 -12.18
C ILE A 124 -37.80 -21.47 -13.14
N GLY A 125 -39.11 -21.22 -13.08
CA GLY A 125 -40.13 -21.82 -13.93
C GLY A 125 -40.16 -21.25 -15.34
#